data_AF-A0A8B8MGF0-F1
#
_entry.id   AF-A0A8B8MGF0-F1
#
_cell.length_a   1.000
_cell.length_b   1.000
_cell.length_c   1.000
_cell.angle_alpha   90.00
_cell.angle_beta   90.00
_cell.angle_gamma   90.00
#
_symmetry.space_group_name_H-M   'P 1'
#
loop_
_entity.id
_entity.type
_entity.pdbx_description
1 polymer ?
#
loop_
_entity_poly.entity_id
_entity_poly.type
_entity_poly.pdbx_seq_one_letter_code
_entity_poly.pdbx_strand_id
1 'polypeptide(L)'
;MKLVNDLIVLCISSSCHRRILVYPLRRDVTHFSLYLMVDDSLPPYGWSRNTFFKLALINQVDRKKSIVKETQQKFNGGHRSWGSFFLNLSDFYDHKQGYLVRNTCIIEAYICVSDFAPKIQVYPNCGPTHDSTLGDQATESSSDTISPRTSGSSPITEGEVQDLTLRELIDLESLGAEEKAFIPLLEEVCIWHPSLMQCQSKRTLRFRQWAFTSLGQVLHFLKTKKVKDISEEDIKHLQGLWKELIKSSGFDLAWLEPYVQSVLGVKAYFERAKQLKKLKDNVVALEIKMKKLRGELAAAEGEFEVARRGLSEVRKGFHEMDVNAAIGYAMF
;
A
#
# COMPACT_ATOMS: atom_id res chain seq x y z
N MET A 1 -19.18 -23.66 -12.51
CA MET A 1 -19.67 -22.55 -11.66
C MET A 1 -19.56 -21.27 -12.48
N LYS A 2 -20.66 -20.62 -12.87
CA LYS A 2 -20.62 -19.51 -13.84
C LYS A 2 -19.89 -18.30 -13.25
N LEU A 3 -18.81 -17.90 -13.89
CA LEU A 3 -18.19 -16.58 -13.72
C LEU A 3 -19.24 -15.52 -14.08
N VAL A 4 -19.25 -14.43 -13.31
CA VAL A 4 -19.88 -13.19 -13.76
C VAL A 4 -19.03 -12.75 -14.94
N ASN A 5 -19.52 -12.97 -16.17
CA ASN A 5 -18.73 -12.82 -17.39
C ASN A 5 -18.35 -11.35 -17.63
N ASP A 6 -19.11 -10.40 -17.04
CA ASP A 6 -18.87 -8.97 -17.18
C ASP A 6 -18.97 -8.26 -15.83
N LEU A 7 -17.82 -7.99 -15.21
CA LEU A 7 -17.72 -7.11 -14.06
C LEU A 7 -17.50 -5.68 -14.53
N ILE A 8 -18.45 -4.76 -14.24
CA ILE A 8 -18.26 -3.34 -14.54
C ILE A 8 -17.84 -2.63 -13.26
N VAL A 9 -16.56 -2.26 -13.18
CA VAL A 9 -16.02 -1.42 -12.10
C VAL A 9 -16.04 0.04 -12.56
N LEU A 10 -16.91 0.85 -11.97
CA LEU A 10 -16.94 2.30 -12.16
C LEU A 10 -16.08 2.95 -11.08
N CYS A 11 -14.84 3.29 -11.44
CA CYS A 11 -13.92 3.99 -10.53
C CYS A 11 -14.03 5.50 -10.74
N ILE A 12 -14.44 6.24 -9.71
CA ILE A 12 -14.47 7.71 -9.69
C ILE A 12 -13.38 8.16 -8.72
N SER A 13 -12.15 8.35 -9.22
CA SER A 13 -11.06 8.93 -8.43
C SER A 13 -11.05 10.45 -8.62
N SER A 14 -11.16 11.21 -7.52
CA SER A 14 -11.26 12.67 -7.60
C SER A 14 -9.93 13.39 -7.83
N SER A 15 -8.80 12.70 -7.73
CA SER A 15 -7.50 13.20 -8.17
C SER A 15 -6.45 12.13 -7.88
N CYS A 16 -6.09 11.34 -8.88
CA CYS A 16 -4.76 10.75 -9.10
C CYS A 16 -4.88 9.68 -10.19
N HIS A 17 -4.09 9.83 -11.24
CA HIS A 17 -3.96 8.84 -12.29
C HIS A 17 -3.25 7.60 -11.72
N ARG A 18 -4.02 6.50 -11.65
CA ARG A 18 -3.62 5.08 -11.51
C ARG A 18 -3.53 4.48 -10.10
N ARG A 19 -3.69 3.14 -10.07
CA ARG A 19 -3.06 2.14 -9.17
C ARG A 19 -3.83 1.55 -7.98
N ILE A 20 -5.15 1.51 -8.07
CA ILE A 20 -5.94 0.76 -7.09
C ILE A 20 -6.83 -0.24 -7.82
N LEU A 21 -6.66 -1.50 -7.45
CA LEU A 21 -7.36 -2.63 -8.05
C LEU A 21 -8.50 -3.04 -7.13
N VAL A 22 -9.69 -3.21 -7.72
CA VAL A 22 -10.88 -3.70 -7.01
C VAL A 22 -11.19 -5.09 -7.51
N TYR A 23 -11.09 -6.08 -6.63
CA TYR A 23 -11.37 -7.47 -6.95
C TYR A 23 -12.62 -7.94 -6.20
N PRO A 24 -13.68 -8.37 -6.91
CA PRO A 24 -14.71 -9.18 -6.30
C PRO A 24 -14.13 -10.58 -6.11
N LEU A 25 -14.00 -10.99 -4.86
CA LEU A 25 -13.47 -12.33 -4.58
C LEU A 25 -14.61 -13.31 -4.36
N ARG A 26 -14.49 -14.48 -4.99
CA ARG A 26 -15.44 -15.59 -4.89
C ARG A 26 -14.66 -16.90 -4.75
N ARG A 27 -14.55 -17.46 -3.54
CA ARG A 27 -14.25 -18.88 -3.27
C ARG A 27 -14.49 -19.23 -1.79
N ASP A 28 -15.05 -20.43 -1.57
CA ASP A 28 -15.38 -21.15 -0.32
C ASP A 28 -16.18 -20.46 0.81
N VAL A 29 -16.31 -19.14 0.79
CA VAL A 29 -17.11 -18.39 1.76
C VAL A 29 -18.50 -18.12 1.20
N THR A 30 -19.54 -18.20 2.04
CA THR A 30 -20.96 -17.95 1.71
C THR A 30 -21.26 -16.49 1.32
N HIS A 31 -20.25 -15.72 0.92
CA HIS A 31 -20.20 -14.27 1.00
C HIS A 31 -19.49 -13.65 -0.23
N PHE A 32 -20.07 -12.60 -0.80
CA PHE A 32 -19.47 -11.69 -1.77
C PHE A 32 -18.69 -10.59 -1.05
N SER A 33 -17.40 -10.45 -1.39
CA SER A 33 -16.49 -9.49 -0.76
C SER A 33 -15.79 -8.64 -1.81
N LEU A 34 -15.53 -7.38 -1.46
CA LEU A 34 -14.73 -6.46 -2.27
C LEU A 34 -13.41 -6.18 -1.58
N TYR A 35 -12.35 -6.12 -2.38
CA TYR A 35 -11.03 -5.74 -1.89
C TYR A 35 -10.48 -4.54 -2.63
N LEU A 36 -9.73 -3.72 -1.91
CA LEU A 36 -8.95 -2.60 -2.39
C LEU A 36 -7.46 -2.95 -2.23
N MET A 37 -6.68 -2.84 -3.30
CA MET A 37 -5.24 -3.12 -3.26
C MET A 37 -4.41 -2.00 -3.89
N VAL A 38 -3.27 -1.72 -3.28
CA VAL A 38 -2.23 -0.85 -3.81
C VAL A 38 -1.35 -1.62 -4.81
N ASP A 39 -1.30 -1.11 -6.04
CA ASP A 39 -0.48 -1.64 -7.15
C ASP A 39 0.98 -1.93 -6.78
N ASP A 40 1.54 -3.00 -7.37
CA ASP A 40 2.88 -3.49 -7.09
C ASP A 40 4.02 -2.56 -7.54
N SER A 41 3.75 -1.52 -8.34
CA SER A 41 4.79 -0.55 -8.73
C SER A 41 5.29 0.34 -7.58
N LEU A 42 4.57 0.43 -6.46
CA LEU A 42 5.06 1.15 -5.28
C LEU A 42 6.07 0.28 -4.50
N PRO A 43 7.19 0.87 -4.01
CA PRO A 43 8.26 0.11 -3.38
C PRO A 43 7.80 -0.62 -2.10
N PRO A 44 8.51 -1.68 -1.66
CA PRO A 44 8.19 -2.42 -0.44
C PRO A 44 8.27 -1.61 0.87
N TYR A 45 8.94 -0.47 0.86
CA TYR A 45 9.16 0.36 2.05
C TYR A 45 9.31 1.83 1.68
N GLY A 46 9.42 2.69 2.71
CA GLY A 46 9.73 4.12 2.53
C GLY A 46 8.51 4.99 2.21
N TRP A 47 7.30 4.42 2.21
CA TRP A 47 6.07 5.16 2.02
C TRP A 47 5.00 4.74 3.03
N SER A 48 4.11 5.68 3.32
CA SER A 48 2.86 5.43 3.98
C SER A 48 1.86 6.50 3.55
N ARG A 49 0.62 6.09 3.29
CA ARG A 49 -0.45 6.99 2.82
C ARG A 49 -1.73 6.70 3.60
N ASN A 50 -2.34 7.77 4.11
CA ASN A 50 -3.68 7.70 4.64
C ASN A 50 -4.65 7.89 3.48
N THR A 51 -5.46 6.87 3.23
CA THR A 51 -6.41 6.88 2.14
C THR A 51 -7.81 6.75 2.72
N PHE A 52 -8.65 7.71 2.39
CA PHE A 52 -10.08 7.61 2.59
C PHE A 52 -10.68 7.01 1.33
N PHE A 53 -11.56 6.02 1.48
CA PHE A 53 -12.23 5.45 0.34
C PHE A 53 -13.62 4.96 0.71
N LYS A 54 -14.47 4.95 -0.31
CA LYS A 54 -15.83 4.45 -0.28
C LYS A 54 -16.00 3.44 -1.41
N LEU A 55 -16.33 2.21 -1.06
CA LEU A 55 -16.69 1.15 -2.00
C LEU A 55 -18.19 0.87 -1.89
N ALA A 56 -18.88 0.79 -3.02
CA ALA A 56 -20.30 0.50 -3.07
C ALA A 56 -20.60 -0.63 -4.05
N LEU A 57 -21.33 -1.64 -3.58
CA LEU A 57 -22.01 -2.60 -4.44
C LEU A 57 -23.38 -2.03 -4.81
N ILE A 58 -23.55 -1.67 -6.08
CA ILE A 58 -24.75 -0.98 -6.55
C ILE A 58 -25.87 -1.98 -6.79
N ASN A 59 -27.03 -1.68 -6.20
CA ASN A 59 -28.27 -2.34 -6.55
C ASN A 59 -28.83 -1.66 -7.80
N GLN A 60 -28.97 -2.45 -8.87
CA GLN A 60 -29.30 -1.97 -10.21
C GLN A 60 -30.82 -1.78 -10.41
N VAL A 61 -31.64 -2.28 -9.49
CA VAL A 61 -33.10 -2.15 -9.51
C VAL A 61 -33.56 -1.02 -8.59
N ASP A 62 -33.00 -0.95 -7.38
CA ASP A 62 -33.28 0.10 -6.41
C ASP A 62 -31.97 0.61 -5.79
N ARG A 63 -31.49 1.75 -6.30
CA ARG A 63 -30.21 2.32 -5.85
C ARG A 63 -30.16 2.61 -4.35
N LYS A 64 -31.30 2.81 -3.66
CA LYS A 64 -31.32 3.05 -2.21
C LYS A 64 -30.90 1.82 -1.39
N LYS A 65 -31.00 0.62 -1.99
CA LYS A 65 -30.54 -0.64 -1.41
C LYS A 65 -29.06 -0.92 -1.70
N SER A 66 -28.33 -0.01 -2.34
CA SER A 66 -26.89 -0.21 -2.58
C SER A 66 -26.13 -0.33 -1.27
N ILE A 67 -25.20 -1.27 -1.22
CA ILE A 67 -24.41 -1.54 -0.01
C ILE A 67 -23.13 -0.72 -0.11
N VAL A 68 -22.94 0.18 0.85
CA VAL A 68 -21.82 1.13 0.86
C VAL A 68 -20.94 0.85 2.07
N LYS A 69 -19.62 0.82 1.85
CA LYS A 69 -18.61 0.81 2.91
C LYS A 69 -17.63 1.93 2.72
N GLU A 70 -17.49 2.73 3.76
CA GLU A 70 -16.63 3.90 3.78
C GLU A 70 -15.67 3.78 4.96
N THR A 71 -14.39 4.01 4.71
CA THR A 71 -13.36 3.90 5.75
C THR A 71 -12.13 4.72 5.40
N GLN A 72 -11.27 4.88 6.40
CA GLN A 72 -9.93 5.42 6.26
C GLN A 72 -8.93 4.34 6.63
N GLN A 73 -7.99 4.05 5.74
CA GLN A 73 -6.92 3.08 5.99
C GLN A 73 -5.55 3.68 5.73
N LYS A 74 -4.58 3.29 6.56
CA LYS A 74 -3.17 3.64 6.36
C LYS A 74 -2.47 2.55 5.57
N PHE A 75 -2.33 2.76 4.26
CA PHE A 75 -1.57 1.87 3.39
C PHE A 75 -0.07 2.11 3.53
N ASN A 76 0.69 1.03 3.48
CA ASN A 76 2.15 1.01 3.48
C ASN A 76 2.63 -0.31 2.87
N GLY A 77 3.95 -0.46 2.70
CA GLY A 77 4.51 -1.67 2.08
C GLY A 77 4.15 -3.00 2.76
N GLY A 78 3.83 -3.02 4.06
CA GLY A 78 3.37 -4.22 4.78
C GLY A 78 1.84 -4.38 4.83
N HIS A 79 1.08 -3.31 4.59
CA HIS A 79 -0.38 -3.29 4.61
C HIS A 79 -0.88 -2.64 3.32
N ARG A 80 -0.88 -3.41 2.23
CA ARG A 80 -1.18 -2.92 0.87
C ARG A 80 -2.62 -3.17 0.44
N SER A 81 -3.37 -3.96 1.20
CA SER A 81 -4.73 -4.35 0.86
C SER A 81 -5.70 -4.07 2.00
N TRP A 82 -6.96 -3.88 1.63
CA TRP A 82 -8.11 -3.84 2.52
C TRP A 82 -9.23 -4.66 1.88
N GLY A 83 -10.00 -5.41 2.67
CA GLY A 83 -11.09 -6.23 2.18
C GLY A 83 -12.29 -6.17 3.10
N SER A 84 -13.48 -6.34 2.55
CA SER A 84 -14.68 -6.43 3.36
C SER A 84 -15.79 -7.21 2.69
N PHE A 85 -16.56 -7.91 3.51
CA PHE A 85 -17.78 -8.61 3.15
C PHE A 85 -18.92 -7.64 2.81
N PHE A 86 -19.59 -7.80 1.67
CA PHE A 86 -20.74 -6.96 1.31
C PHE A 86 -22.08 -7.68 1.43
N LEU A 87 -22.20 -8.91 0.93
CA LEU A 87 -23.50 -9.58 0.82
C LEU A 87 -23.34 -11.10 0.74
N ASN A 88 -24.28 -11.89 1.29
CA ASN A 88 -24.24 -13.35 1.08
C ASN A 88 -24.31 -13.68 -0.41
N LEU A 89 -23.65 -14.76 -0.82
CA LEU A 89 -23.71 -15.19 -2.23
C LEU A 89 -25.14 -15.58 -2.63
N SER A 90 -25.92 -16.20 -1.72
CA SER A 90 -27.33 -16.51 -1.97
C SER A 90 -28.11 -15.28 -2.42
N ASP A 91 -27.89 -14.17 -1.70
CA ASP A 91 -28.61 -12.92 -1.91
C ASP A 91 -28.02 -12.17 -3.12
N PHE A 92 -26.71 -12.31 -3.36
CA PHE A 92 -26.07 -11.74 -4.54
C PHE A 92 -26.56 -12.37 -5.85
N TYR A 93 -26.80 -13.68 -5.86
CA TYR A 93 -27.32 -14.40 -7.04
C TYR A 93 -28.84 -14.37 -7.18
N ASP A 94 -29.57 -14.04 -6.12
CA ASP A 94 -31.02 -13.89 -6.20
C ASP A 94 -31.38 -12.67 -7.07
N HIS A 95 -31.98 -12.94 -8.22
CA HIS A 95 -32.42 -11.92 -9.18
C HIS A 95 -33.42 -10.93 -8.56
N LYS A 96 -34.11 -11.30 -7.48
CA LYS A 96 -35.04 -10.41 -6.76
C LYS A 96 -34.32 -9.37 -5.92
N GLN A 97 -33.06 -9.61 -5.56
CA GLN A 97 -32.27 -8.69 -4.75
C GLN A 97 -31.68 -7.55 -5.58
N GLY A 98 -31.47 -7.72 -6.89
CA GLY A 98 -31.13 -6.63 -7.80
C GLY A 98 -29.64 -6.22 -7.86
N TYR A 99 -28.74 -6.95 -7.20
CA TYR A 99 -27.29 -6.66 -7.25
C TYR A 99 -26.59 -7.24 -8.49
N LEU A 100 -27.11 -8.34 -9.04
CA LEU A 100 -26.63 -8.97 -10.26
C LEU A 100 -27.74 -8.95 -11.32
N VAL A 101 -27.55 -8.17 -12.38
CA VAL A 101 -28.50 -8.04 -13.48
C VAL A 101 -27.79 -8.43 -14.77
N ARG A 102 -28.37 -9.37 -15.53
CA ARG A 102 -27.78 -9.90 -16.79
C ARG A 102 -26.34 -10.40 -16.62
N ASN A 103 -26.05 -11.05 -15.48
CA ASN A 103 -24.71 -11.52 -15.14
C ASN A 103 -23.66 -10.39 -15.08
N THR A 104 -24.11 -9.18 -14.75
CA THR A 104 -23.28 -7.99 -14.53
C THR A 104 -23.59 -7.42 -13.15
N CYS A 105 -22.57 -7.09 -12.38
CA CYS A 105 -22.69 -6.25 -11.19
C CYS A 105 -21.91 -4.96 -11.36
N ILE A 106 -22.37 -3.91 -10.67
CA ILE A 106 -21.76 -2.58 -10.72
C ILE A 106 -21.13 -2.29 -9.37
N ILE A 107 -19.83 -1.99 -9.38
CA ILE A 107 -19.08 -1.54 -8.21
C ILE A 107 -18.68 -0.09 -8.44
N GLU A 108 -19.05 0.78 -7.51
CA GLU A 108 -18.54 2.16 -7.46
C GLU A 108 -17.43 2.28 -6.43
N ALA A 109 -16.31 2.87 -6.82
CA ALA A 109 -15.18 3.14 -5.94
C ALA A 109 -14.83 4.63 -5.95
N TYR A 110 -14.86 5.26 -4.79
CA TYR A 110 -14.39 6.62 -4.56
C TYR A 110 -13.15 6.56 -3.68
N ILE A 111 -12.05 7.16 -4.15
CA ILE A 111 -10.77 7.07 -3.45
C ILE A 111 -10.16 8.47 -3.35
N CYS A 112 -9.87 8.88 -2.13
CA CYS A 112 -9.17 10.10 -1.79
C CYS A 112 -7.87 9.73 -1.07
N VAL A 113 -6.74 9.90 -1.78
CA VAL A 113 -5.41 9.77 -1.17
C VAL A 113 -5.05 11.14 -0.62
N SER A 114 -4.98 11.25 0.69
CA SER A 114 -4.66 12.52 1.34
C SER A 114 -3.26 12.46 1.91
N ASP A 115 -2.38 13.37 1.48
CA ASP A 115 -1.14 13.64 2.20
C ASP A 115 -1.40 14.43 3.51
N PHE A 116 -2.65 14.91 3.70
CA PHE A 116 -3.10 15.65 4.88
C PHE A 116 -4.47 15.15 5.33
N ALA A 117 -4.61 14.74 6.59
CA ALA A 117 -5.90 14.30 7.13
C ALA A 117 -6.95 15.43 7.02
N PRO A 118 -8.09 15.23 6.32
CA PRO A 118 -9.15 16.23 6.33
C PRO A 118 -9.81 16.25 7.70
N LYS A 119 -9.91 17.44 8.31
CA LYS A 119 -10.77 17.64 9.48
C LYS A 119 -12.21 17.59 9.00
N ILE A 120 -12.93 16.52 9.36
CA ILE A 120 -14.36 16.39 9.08
C ILE A 120 -15.11 17.36 10.00
N GLN A 121 -15.75 18.37 9.40
CA GLN A 121 -16.86 19.06 10.05
C GLN A 121 -18.10 18.17 9.95
N VAL A 122 -18.57 17.71 11.11
CA VAL A 122 -19.84 17.01 11.26
C VAL A 122 -20.96 18.06 11.13
N TYR A 123 -21.78 17.95 10.10
CA TYR A 123 -23.09 18.60 10.10
C TYR A 123 -24.14 17.59 10.59
N PRO A 124 -24.87 17.87 11.68
CA PRO A 124 -25.87 16.96 12.21
C PRO A 124 -27.23 17.12 11.50
N ASN A 125 -27.85 15.97 11.23
CA ASN A 125 -29.28 15.72 11.04
C ASN A 125 -30.06 16.43 9.92
N CYS A 126 -30.81 15.60 9.18
CA CYS A 126 -32.26 15.79 9.14
C CYS A 126 -32.95 14.41 9.12
N GLY A 127 -33.71 14.13 10.17
CA GLY A 127 -34.54 12.94 10.35
C GLY A 127 -35.89 13.02 9.61
N PRO A 128 -36.78 12.06 9.88
CA PRO A 128 -37.84 11.60 8.98
C PRO A 128 -39.11 12.45 9.09
N THR A 129 -39.89 12.53 8.00
CA THR A 129 -41.26 13.07 8.03
C THR A 129 -42.24 11.99 7.59
N HIS A 130 -43.14 11.64 8.50
CA HIS A 130 -44.36 10.87 8.29
C HIS A 130 -45.46 11.78 7.71
N ASP A 131 -46.27 11.26 6.78
CA ASP A 131 -47.74 11.42 6.71
C ASP A 131 -48.26 10.48 5.59
N SER A 132 -49.11 9.48 5.88
CA SER A 132 -50.59 9.52 5.85
C SER A 132 -51.15 9.70 4.42
N THR A 133 -52.12 8.97 3.83
CA THR A 133 -53.14 8.00 4.24
C THR A 133 -54.00 7.64 2.99
N LEU A 134 -54.67 6.47 2.99
CA LEU A 134 -55.81 6.00 2.13
C LEU A 134 -55.52 5.73 0.62
N GLY A 135 -56.09 4.74 -0.07
CA GLY A 135 -57.13 3.75 0.22
C GLY A 135 -57.47 2.94 -1.06
N ASP A 136 -58.25 1.85 -0.88
CA ASP A 136 -58.98 1.00 -1.86
C ASP A 136 -58.18 0.00 -2.71
N GLN A 137 -58.29 -1.32 -2.49
CA GLN A 137 -59.40 -2.30 -2.62
C GLN A 137 -59.56 -2.93 -4.01
N ALA A 138 -59.40 -4.27 -4.01
CA ALA A 138 -60.08 -5.29 -4.83
C ALA A 138 -59.68 -5.34 -6.34
N THR A 139 -59.67 -6.45 -7.08
CA THR A 139 -60.15 -7.82 -6.90
C THR A 139 -59.52 -8.70 -7.99
N GLU A 140 -59.27 -9.97 -7.65
CA GLU A 140 -59.51 -11.19 -8.44
C GLU A 140 -58.89 -11.48 -9.84
N SER A 141 -58.43 -12.74 -9.92
CA SER A 141 -58.50 -13.67 -11.07
C SER A 141 -57.47 -13.45 -12.20
N SER A 142 -56.83 -14.45 -12.81
CA SER A 142 -57.12 -15.88 -12.94
C SER A 142 -55.81 -16.65 -13.22
N SER A 143 -55.89 -17.97 -13.08
CA SER A 143 -54.89 -18.96 -13.46
C SER A 143 -54.43 -18.83 -14.91
N ASP A 144 -53.22 -19.34 -15.22
CA ASP A 144 -53.15 -20.59 -15.99
C ASP A 144 -51.75 -21.24 -15.95
N THR A 145 -51.79 -22.48 -15.50
CA THR A 145 -50.79 -23.54 -15.62
C THR A 145 -50.58 -23.88 -17.09
N ILE A 146 -49.35 -24.13 -17.53
CA ILE A 146 -48.94 -25.26 -18.38
C ILE A 146 -47.40 -25.31 -18.40
N SER A 147 -46.85 -26.35 -17.76
CA SER A 147 -45.59 -26.97 -18.19
C SER A 147 -45.93 -28.05 -19.21
N PRO A 148 -45.01 -28.36 -20.13
CA PRO A 148 -44.45 -29.71 -20.05
C PRO A 148 -42.93 -29.80 -20.31
N ARG A 149 -42.39 -30.88 -19.72
CA ARG A 149 -41.11 -31.57 -19.96
C ARG A 149 -40.90 -31.82 -21.48
N THR A 150 -39.73 -32.07 -22.06
CA THR A 150 -38.63 -33.00 -21.71
C THR A 150 -37.54 -32.90 -22.79
N SER A 151 -36.31 -33.29 -22.45
CA SER A 151 -35.29 -33.92 -23.32
C SER A 151 -34.38 -33.05 -24.21
N GLY A 152 -33.13 -32.91 -23.75
CA GLY A 152 -31.98 -33.58 -24.37
C GLY A 152 -31.37 -32.98 -25.64
N SER A 153 -30.24 -32.29 -25.49
CA SER A 153 -28.98 -32.55 -26.23
C SER A 153 -27.94 -31.45 -25.93
N SER A 154 -26.78 -31.88 -25.43
CA SER A 154 -25.54 -31.08 -25.45
C SER A 154 -24.78 -31.37 -26.75
N PRO A 155 -24.00 -30.40 -27.24
CA PRO A 155 -22.58 -30.67 -27.46
C PRO A 155 -21.65 -29.60 -26.85
N ILE A 156 -20.76 -30.07 -25.97
CA ILE A 156 -19.29 -29.87 -25.89
C ILE A 156 -18.72 -28.99 -27.03
N THR A 157 -17.83 -27.99 -26.89
CA THR A 157 -16.97 -27.43 -25.82
C THR A 157 -16.31 -26.17 -26.40
N GLU A 158 -16.21 -25.08 -25.63
CA GLU A 158 -15.07 -24.16 -25.69
C GLU A 158 -14.78 -23.60 -24.28
N GLY A 159 -13.60 -23.90 -23.74
CA GLY A 159 -12.94 -23.13 -22.68
C GLY A 159 -13.60 -23.06 -21.30
N GLU A 160 -13.99 -24.17 -20.68
CA GLU A 160 -14.27 -24.16 -19.24
C GLU A 160 -12.95 -23.97 -18.45
N VAL A 161 -12.70 -22.75 -17.98
CA VAL A 161 -11.72 -22.49 -16.91
C VAL A 161 -12.24 -23.19 -15.65
N GLN A 162 -11.72 -24.39 -15.38
CA GLN A 162 -11.98 -25.06 -14.11
C GLN A 162 -11.45 -24.18 -12.98
N ASP A 163 -12.31 -23.91 -12.01
CA ASP A 163 -12.06 -23.07 -10.84
C ASP A 163 -11.17 -23.84 -9.85
N LEU A 164 -9.90 -24.08 -10.24
CA LEU A 164 -8.95 -24.89 -9.47
C LEU A 164 -8.72 -24.26 -8.11
N THR A 165 -8.87 -25.00 -7.00
CA THR A 165 -8.57 -24.53 -5.65
C THR A 165 -7.15 -24.93 -5.21
N LEU A 166 -6.54 -24.22 -4.24
CA LEU A 166 -5.18 -24.56 -3.79
C LEU A 166 -5.11 -25.99 -3.24
N ARG A 167 -6.20 -26.43 -2.59
CA ARG A 167 -6.39 -27.80 -2.07
C ARG A 167 -6.41 -28.88 -3.15
N GLU A 168 -6.77 -28.53 -4.38
CA GLU A 168 -6.73 -29.45 -5.53
C GLU A 168 -5.34 -29.48 -6.19
N LEU A 169 -4.51 -28.48 -5.92
CA LEU A 169 -3.17 -28.36 -6.49
C LEU A 169 -2.08 -28.99 -5.63
N ILE A 170 -2.23 -28.93 -4.31
CA ILE A 170 -1.29 -29.46 -3.34
C ILE A 170 -2.00 -30.28 -2.28
N ASP A 171 -1.33 -31.31 -1.79
CA ASP A 171 -1.80 -32.08 -0.66
C ASP A 171 -1.44 -31.33 0.64
N LEU A 172 -2.44 -30.75 1.29
CA LEU A 172 -2.25 -29.99 2.53
C LEU A 172 -2.02 -30.88 3.75
N GLU A 173 -2.40 -32.16 3.69
CA GLU A 173 -2.27 -33.09 4.82
C GLU A 173 -0.84 -33.59 4.98
N SER A 174 -0.10 -33.71 3.86
CA SER A 174 1.32 -34.08 3.86
C SER A 174 2.27 -32.94 4.23
N LEU A 175 1.78 -31.72 4.44
CA LEU A 175 2.59 -30.59 4.87
C LEU A 175 3.03 -30.70 6.34
N GLY A 176 4.29 -30.40 6.60
CA GLY A 176 4.85 -30.28 7.95
C GLY A 176 4.20 -29.15 8.75
N ALA A 177 4.41 -29.15 10.07
CA ALA A 177 3.81 -28.15 10.97
C ALA A 177 4.19 -26.70 10.59
N GLU A 178 5.43 -26.47 10.15
CA GLU A 178 5.89 -25.16 9.70
C GLU A 178 5.27 -24.75 8.36
N GLU A 179 5.12 -25.70 7.44
CA GLU A 179 4.57 -25.45 6.10
C GLU A 179 3.07 -25.12 6.15
N LYS A 180 2.36 -25.60 7.17
CA LYS A 180 0.96 -25.22 7.41
C LYS A 180 0.80 -23.73 7.69
N ALA A 181 1.82 -23.06 8.23
CA ALA A 181 1.81 -21.61 8.39
C ALA A 181 1.85 -20.85 7.05
N PHE A 182 2.24 -21.51 5.97
CA PHE A 182 2.29 -20.91 4.64
C PHE A 182 0.92 -20.90 3.96
N ILE A 183 0.00 -21.80 4.36
CA ILE A 183 -1.29 -21.98 3.69
C ILE A 183 -2.08 -20.67 3.60
N PRO A 184 -2.27 -19.88 4.68
CA PRO A 184 -3.02 -18.63 4.57
C PRO A 184 -2.34 -17.60 3.65
N LEU A 185 -1.00 -17.58 3.62
CA LEU A 185 -0.23 -16.68 2.75
C LEU A 185 -0.33 -17.11 1.28
N LEU A 186 -0.30 -18.41 1.01
CA LEU A 186 -0.44 -18.97 -0.32
C LEU A 186 -1.86 -18.79 -0.87
N GLU A 187 -2.87 -19.02 -0.04
CA GLU A 187 -4.27 -18.73 -0.38
C GLU A 187 -4.44 -17.25 -0.72
N GLU A 188 -3.92 -16.35 0.12
CA GLU A 188 -3.91 -14.91 -0.12
C GLU A 188 -3.24 -14.57 -1.45
N VAL A 189 -2.04 -15.08 -1.74
CA VAL A 189 -1.32 -14.74 -2.97
C VAL A 189 -1.96 -15.36 -4.23
N CYS A 190 -2.53 -16.56 -4.15
CA CYS A 190 -3.23 -17.19 -5.27
C CYS A 190 -4.52 -16.46 -5.65
N ILE A 191 -5.15 -15.80 -4.69
CA ILE A 191 -6.27 -14.89 -4.92
C ILE A 191 -5.83 -13.71 -5.81
N TRP A 192 -4.69 -13.10 -5.49
CA TRP A 192 -4.21 -11.91 -6.19
C TRP A 192 -3.54 -12.24 -7.53
N HIS A 193 -2.94 -13.42 -7.62
CA HIS A 193 -2.23 -13.90 -8.81
C HIS A 193 -2.75 -15.29 -9.24
N PRO A 194 -3.95 -15.37 -9.85
CA PRO A 194 -4.53 -16.65 -10.30
C PRO A 194 -3.66 -17.40 -11.32
N SER A 195 -2.78 -16.68 -12.03
CA SER A 195 -1.80 -17.25 -12.95
C SER A 195 -0.88 -18.29 -12.29
N LEU A 196 -0.60 -18.15 -10.98
CA LEU A 196 0.19 -19.11 -10.20
C LEU A 196 -0.48 -20.48 -10.17
N MET A 197 -1.80 -20.53 -10.05
CA MET A 197 -2.56 -21.78 -10.06
C MET A 197 -2.66 -22.35 -11.47
N GLN A 198 -2.94 -21.48 -12.44
CA GLN A 198 -3.16 -21.88 -13.82
C GLN A 198 -1.90 -22.49 -14.47
N CYS A 199 -0.72 -21.91 -14.24
CA CYS A 199 0.53 -22.40 -14.83
C CYS A 199 0.96 -23.77 -14.27
N GLN A 200 0.42 -24.16 -13.11
CA GLN A 200 0.71 -25.42 -12.44
C GLN A 200 -0.29 -26.53 -12.75
N SER A 201 -1.45 -26.22 -13.33
CA SER A 201 -2.56 -27.18 -13.57
C SER A 201 -2.15 -28.46 -14.32
N LYS A 202 -1.17 -28.38 -15.23
CA LYS A 202 -0.67 -29.50 -16.04
C LYS A 202 0.56 -30.20 -15.45
N ARG A 203 1.04 -29.79 -14.27
CA ARG A 203 2.25 -30.31 -13.63
C ARG A 203 1.93 -31.47 -12.69
N THR A 204 2.92 -32.30 -12.42
CA THR A 204 2.77 -33.42 -11.47
C THR A 204 2.49 -32.90 -10.06
N LEU A 205 1.75 -33.66 -9.23
CA LEU A 205 1.45 -33.27 -7.85
C LEU A 205 2.73 -32.95 -7.05
N ARG A 206 3.77 -33.78 -7.19
CA ARG A 206 5.06 -33.58 -6.51
C ARG A 206 5.73 -32.25 -6.88
N PHE A 207 5.64 -31.86 -8.15
CA PHE A 207 6.19 -30.58 -8.61
C PHE A 207 5.36 -29.41 -8.09
N ARG A 208 4.03 -29.52 -8.14
CA ARG A 208 3.12 -28.51 -7.57
C ARG A 208 3.39 -28.30 -6.08
N GLN A 209 3.53 -29.39 -5.33
CA GLN A 209 3.85 -29.38 -3.91
C GLN A 209 5.13 -28.57 -3.66
N TRP A 210 6.22 -28.93 -4.34
CA TRP A 210 7.50 -28.23 -4.21
C TRP A 210 7.40 -26.75 -4.58
N ALA A 211 6.75 -26.42 -5.70
CA ALA A 211 6.64 -25.03 -6.16
C ALA A 211 5.89 -24.15 -5.13
N PHE A 212 4.75 -24.62 -4.61
CA PHE A 212 3.97 -23.88 -3.63
C PHE A 212 4.62 -23.86 -2.25
N THR A 213 5.29 -24.92 -1.80
CA THR A 213 6.02 -24.87 -0.52
C THR A 213 7.22 -23.93 -0.61
N SER A 214 7.98 -23.94 -1.71
CA SER A 214 9.08 -22.99 -1.93
C SER A 214 8.59 -21.53 -2.02
N LEU A 215 7.48 -21.27 -2.70
CA LEU A 215 6.85 -19.94 -2.70
C LEU A 215 6.42 -19.55 -1.28
N GLY A 216 5.81 -20.48 -0.56
CA GLY A 216 5.37 -20.30 0.82
C GLY A 216 6.50 -19.92 1.77
N GLN A 217 7.68 -20.55 1.62
CA GLN A 217 8.87 -20.21 2.40
C GLN A 217 9.32 -18.76 2.17
N VAL A 218 9.38 -18.31 0.90
CA VAL A 218 9.76 -16.93 0.56
C VAL A 218 8.74 -15.94 1.13
N LEU A 219 7.44 -16.21 0.96
CA LEU A 219 6.37 -15.35 1.49
C LEU A 219 6.40 -15.27 3.01
N HIS A 220 6.56 -16.42 3.68
CA HIS A 220 6.64 -16.49 5.13
C HIS A 220 7.85 -15.72 5.66
N PHE A 221 9.01 -15.86 5.01
CA PHE A 221 10.20 -15.08 5.35
C PHE A 221 9.89 -13.58 5.28
N LEU A 222 9.33 -13.10 4.16
CA LEU A 222 9.03 -11.69 3.94
C LEU A 222 7.97 -11.14 4.91
N LYS A 223 6.99 -11.95 5.32
CA LYS A 223 5.91 -11.55 6.23
C LYS A 223 6.36 -11.53 7.69
N THR A 224 7.22 -12.47 8.11
CA THR A 224 7.53 -12.69 9.53
C THR A 224 8.86 -12.07 9.98
N LYS A 225 9.87 -12.00 9.11
CA LYS A 225 11.17 -11.43 9.47
C LYS A 225 11.12 -9.91 9.47
N LYS A 226 11.57 -9.31 10.58
CA LYS A 226 11.71 -7.86 10.70
C LYS A 226 13.07 -7.44 10.20
N VAL A 227 13.14 -6.34 9.43
CA VAL A 227 14.39 -5.81 8.82
C VAL A 227 15.56 -5.68 9.80
N LYS A 228 15.28 -5.32 11.06
CA LYS A 228 16.28 -5.17 12.12
C LYS A 228 16.87 -6.50 12.64
N ASP A 229 16.19 -7.61 12.44
CA ASP A 229 16.51 -8.92 12.99
C ASP A 229 17.05 -9.87 11.90
N ILE A 230 17.29 -9.37 10.68
CA ILE A 230 17.78 -10.16 9.53
C ILE A 230 19.30 -10.32 9.63
N SER A 231 19.78 -11.57 9.69
CA SER A 231 21.22 -11.88 9.65
C SER A 231 21.78 -12.02 8.22
N GLU A 232 23.10 -12.13 8.07
CA GLU A 232 23.70 -12.43 6.75
C GLU A 232 23.34 -13.83 6.25
N GLU A 233 23.21 -14.79 7.16
CA GLU A 233 22.79 -16.16 6.87
C GLU A 233 21.34 -16.19 6.38
N ASP A 234 20.45 -15.41 7.00
CA ASP A 234 19.07 -15.25 6.55
C ASP A 234 18.99 -14.71 5.11
N ILE A 235 19.81 -13.71 4.78
CA ILE A 235 19.88 -13.13 3.42
C ILE A 235 20.37 -14.18 2.42
N LYS A 236 21.44 -14.92 2.76
CA LYS A 236 21.97 -15.99 1.89
C LYS A 236 20.93 -17.09 1.68
N HIS A 237 20.23 -17.48 2.74
CA HIS A 237 19.17 -18.48 2.68
C HIS A 237 18.02 -18.02 1.77
N LEU A 238 17.50 -16.81 1.97
CA LEU A 238 16.46 -16.23 1.12
C LEU A 238 16.92 -16.14 -0.34
N GLN A 239 18.17 -15.74 -0.59
CA GLN A 239 18.73 -15.65 -1.93
C GLN A 239 18.80 -17.02 -2.62
N GLY A 240 19.12 -18.08 -1.88
CA GLY A 240 19.09 -19.45 -2.38
C GLY A 240 17.69 -19.88 -2.78
N LEU A 241 16.73 -19.74 -1.85
CA LEU A 241 15.31 -20.06 -2.09
C LEU A 241 14.75 -19.30 -3.30
N TRP A 242 15.04 -18.00 -3.40
CA TRP A 242 14.56 -17.16 -4.49
C TRP A 242 15.09 -17.61 -5.85
N LYS A 243 16.39 -17.94 -5.94
CA LYS A 243 17.02 -18.42 -7.18
C LYS A 243 16.41 -19.74 -7.64
N GLU A 244 16.20 -20.68 -6.72
CA GLU A 244 15.57 -21.96 -7.02
C GLU A 244 14.12 -21.76 -7.47
N LEU A 245 13.38 -20.90 -6.76
CA LEU A 245 11.98 -20.61 -7.05
C LEU A 245 11.82 -20.01 -8.46
N ILE A 246 12.56 -18.96 -8.82
CA ILE A 246 12.46 -18.36 -10.16
C ILE A 246 12.83 -19.36 -11.25
N LYS A 247 13.94 -20.09 -11.05
CA LYS A 247 14.49 -20.96 -12.09
C LYS A 247 13.58 -22.15 -12.39
N SER A 248 12.96 -22.71 -11.36
CA SER A 248 12.36 -24.03 -11.45
C SER A 248 10.85 -24.03 -11.30
N SER A 249 10.21 -23.03 -10.68
CA SER A 249 8.75 -23.07 -10.45
C SER A 249 7.92 -22.79 -11.70
N GLY A 250 8.39 -21.94 -12.61
CA GLY A 250 7.60 -21.45 -13.73
C GLY A 250 6.51 -20.43 -13.34
N PHE A 251 6.59 -19.87 -12.13
CA PHE A 251 5.76 -18.74 -11.73
C PHE A 251 6.25 -17.43 -12.35
N ASP A 252 5.30 -16.56 -12.72
CA ASP A 252 5.60 -15.15 -12.93
C ASP A 252 5.62 -14.43 -11.58
N LEU A 253 6.83 -14.07 -11.14
CA LEU A 253 7.09 -13.50 -9.82
C LEU A 253 7.59 -12.05 -9.90
N ALA A 254 7.34 -11.37 -11.03
CA ALA A 254 7.75 -9.97 -11.21
C ALA A 254 7.22 -9.04 -10.10
N TRP A 255 6.04 -9.34 -9.55
CA TRP A 255 5.44 -8.60 -8.43
C TRP A 255 6.17 -8.82 -7.10
N LEU A 256 6.81 -9.98 -6.90
CA LEU A 256 7.47 -10.35 -5.64
C LEU A 256 8.96 -9.98 -5.63
N GLU A 257 9.59 -9.90 -6.80
CA GLU A 257 11.00 -9.53 -6.98
C GLU A 257 11.40 -8.24 -6.24
N PRO A 258 10.64 -7.12 -6.28
CA PRO A 258 11.02 -5.89 -5.59
C PRO A 258 11.18 -6.10 -4.08
N TYR A 259 10.34 -6.94 -3.46
CA TYR A 259 10.35 -7.23 -2.02
C TYR A 259 11.59 -8.05 -1.63
N VAL A 260 11.94 -9.04 -2.45
CA VAL A 260 13.13 -9.86 -2.22
C VAL A 260 14.40 -9.01 -2.38
N GLN A 261 14.52 -8.24 -3.46
CA GLN A 261 15.66 -7.34 -3.66
C GLN A 261 15.79 -6.30 -2.54
N SER A 262 14.66 -5.86 -2.01
CA SER A 262 14.58 -5.00 -0.82
C SER A 262 15.33 -5.59 0.36
N VAL A 263 15.15 -6.90 0.63
CA VAL A 263 15.81 -7.63 1.71
C VAL A 263 17.29 -7.85 1.41
N LEU A 264 17.63 -8.24 0.18
CA LEU A 264 19.02 -8.44 -0.23
C LEU A 264 19.85 -7.15 -0.10
N GLY A 265 19.22 -5.98 -0.24
CA GLY A 265 19.83 -4.66 -0.08
C GLY A 265 19.95 -4.15 1.37
N VAL A 266 19.43 -4.85 2.37
CA VAL A 266 19.35 -4.38 3.77
C VAL A 266 20.73 -4.09 4.37
N LYS A 267 21.75 -4.90 4.03
CA LYS A 267 23.13 -4.68 4.48
C LYS A 267 23.67 -3.32 4.03
N ALA A 268 23.48 -2.99 2.75
CA ALA A 268 23.91 -1.70 2.20
C ALA A 268 23.14 -0.52 2.82
N TYR A 269 21.85 -0.73 3.11
CA TYR A 269 21.03 0.27 3.80
C TYR A 269 21.55 0.58 5.20
N PHE A 270 21.84 -0.45 6.02
CA PHE A 270 22.37 -0.24 7.38
C PHE A 270 23.71 0.49 7.38
N GLU A 271 24.61 0.16 6.45
CA GLU A 271 25.90 0.84 6.34
C GLU A 271 25.72 2.32 5.97
N ARG A 272 24.83 2.64 5.02
CA ARG A 272 24.48 4.03 4.69
C ARG A 272 23.85 4.76 5.87
N ALA A 273 22.99 4.11 6.64
CA ALA A 273 22.38 4.71 7.82
C ALA A 273 23.42 5.05 8.90
N LYS A 274 24.42 4.18 9.10
CA LYS A 274 25.56 4.42 10.01
C LYS A 274 26.42 5.60 9.55
N GLN A 275 26.76 5.65 8.27
CA GLN A 275 27.48 6.78 7.64
C GLN A 275 26.71 8.10 7.83
N LEU A 276 25.40 8.08 7.59
CA LEU A 276 24.53 9.24 7.76
C LEU A 276 24.51 9.74 9.21
N LYS A 277 24.47 8.84 10.19
CA LYS A 277 24.52 9.21 11.61
C LYS A 277 25.85 9.89 11.94
N LYS A 278 26.98 9.30 11.53
CA LYS A 278 28.32 9.90 11.70
C LYS A 278 28.41 11.29 11.06
N LEU A 279 27.85 11.44 9.86
CA LEU A 279 27.85 12.72 9.17
C LEU A 279 27.00 13.77 9.90
N LYS A 280 25.82 13.39 10.42
CA LYS A 280 24.99 14.28 11.24
C LYS A 280 25.72 14.75 12.50
N ASP A 281 26.40 13.84 13.20
CA ASP A 281 27.17 14.18 14.40
C ASP A 281 28.31 15.16 14.06
N ASN A 282 29.01 14.95 12.94
CA ASN A 282 30.02 15.87 12.45
C ASN A 282 29.47 17.27 12.12
N VAL A 283 28.28 17.34 11.49
CA VAL A 283 27.62 18.62 11.17
C VAL A 283 27.31 19.40 12.46
N VAL A 284 26.76 18.73 13.48
CA VAL A 284 26.49 19.36 14.78
C VAL A 284 27.77 19.87 15.44
N ALA A 285 28.84 19.08 15.42
CA ALA A 285 30.14 19.49 15.96
C ALA A 285 30.72 20.72 15.23
N LEU A 286 30.62 20.76 13.90
CA LEU A 286 31.03 21.91 13.10
C LEU A 286 30.16 23.15 13.41
N GLU A 287 28.86 22.98 13.62
CA GLU A 287 27.97 24.08 13.99
C GLU A 287 28.38 24.70 15.35
N ILE A 288 28.72 23.87 16.34
CA ILE A 288 29.23 24.32 17.64
C ILE A 288 30.55 25.08 17.46
N LYS A 289 31.49 24.55 16.66
CA LYS A 289 32.78 25.20 16.39
C LYS A 289 32.59 26.54 15.69
N MET A 290 31.68 26.63 14.73
CA MET A 290 31.34 27.87 14.02
C MET A 290 30.79 28.92 15.00
N LYS A 291 29.89 28.52 15.92
CA LYS A 291 29.37 29.42 16.96
C LYS A 291 30.48 29.94 17.88
N LYS A 292 31.42 29.09 18.28
CA LYS A 292 32.58 29.49 19.09
C LYS A 292 33.47 30.51 18.37
N LEU A 293 33.87 30.20 17.14
CA LEU A 293 34.73 31.09 16.33
C LEU A 293 34.07 32.45 16.07
N ARG A 294 32.74 32.50 15.89
CA ARG A 294 32.03 33.78 15.78
C ARG A 294 32.11 34.61 17.07
N GLY A 295 32.05 33.96 18.24
CA GLY A 295 32.26 34.64 19.52
C GLY A 295 33.67 35.19 19.68
N GLU A 296 34.68 34.41 19.31
CA GLU A 296 36.09 34.83 19.32
C GLU A 296 36.34 35.98 18.33
N LEU A 297 35.75 35.92 17.13
CA LEU A 297 35.84 36.99 16.13
C LEU A 297 35.22 38.30 16.65
N ALA A 298 34.02 38.24 17.24
CA ALA A 298 33.36 39.42 17.79
C ALA A 298 34.16 40.06 18.93
N ALA A 299 34.85 39.25 19.75
CA ALA A 299 35.76 39.74 20.78
C ALA A 299 36.96 40.48 20.17
N ALA A 300 37.63 39.87 19.18
CA ALA A 300 38.76 40.47 18.49
C ALA A 300 38.39 41.76 17.72
N GLU A 301 37.23 41.79 17.08
CA GLU A 301 36.69 43.00 16.44
C GLU A 301 36.48 44.12 17.47
N GLY A 302 35.97 43.80 18.67
CA GLY A 302 35.85 44.74 19.77
C GLY A 302 37.20 45.31 20.23
N GLU A 303 38.21 44.46 20.41
CA GLU A 303 39.58 44.87 20.78
C GLU A 303 40.22 45.77 19.71
N PHE A 304 40.08 45.40 18.43
CA PHE A 304 40.56 46.20 17.31
C PHE A 304 39.94 47.61 17.30
N GLU A 305 38.63 47.70 17.53
CA GLU A 305 37.93 48.98 17.57
C GLU A 305 38.36 49.89 18.73
N VAL A 306 38.66 49.31 19.89
CA VAL A 306 39.25 50.05 21.01
C VAL A 306 40.63 50.58 20.65
N ALA A 307 41.51 49.73 20.12
CA ALA A 307 42.88 50.11 19.72
C ALA A 307 42.87 51.21 18.63
N ARG A 308 41.96 51.09 17.67
CA ARG A 308 41.75 52.08 16.60
C ARG A 308 41.36 53.45 17.17
N ARG A 309 40.45 53.49 18.13
CA ARG A 309 40.07 54.75 18.82
C ARG A 309 41.24 55.34 19.60
N GLY A 310 41.95 54.54 20.39
CA GLY A 310 43.12 54.99 21.14
C GLY A 310 44.23 55.56 20.24
N LEU A 311 44.51 54.94 19.11
CA LEU A 311 45.47 55.47 18.12
C LEU A 311 45.03 56.83 17.56
N SER A 312 43.74 57.01 17.30
CA SER A 312 43.20 58.29 16.82
C SER A 312 43.38 59.41 17.85
N GLU A 313 43.19 59.11 19.13
CA GLU A 313 43.39 60.06 20.24
C GLU A 313 44.86 60.46 20.37
N VAL A 314 45.78 59.51 20.39
CA VAL A 314 47.23 59.78 20.44
C VAL A 314 47.67 60.64 19.26
N ARG A 315 47.19 60.32 18.04
CA ARG A 315 47.51 61.10 16.84
C ARG A 315 47.05 62.55 16.94
N LYS A 316 45.88 62.83 17.53
CA LYS A 316 45.39 64.21 17.70
C LYS A 316 46.27 65.04 18.64
N GLY A 317 46.87 64.41 19.64
CA GLY A 317 47.79 65.07 20.58
C GLY A 317 49.24 65.13 20.11
N PHE A 318 49.60 64.42 19.04
CA PHE A 318 50.96 64.35 18.54
C PHE A 318 51.19 65.39 17.45
N HIS A 319 52.03 66.38 17.73
CA HIS A 319 52.57 67.28 16.72
C HIS A 319 53.94 66.74 16.30
N GLU A 320 54.05 66.26 15.07
CA GLU A 320 55.30 65.73 14.53
C GLU A 320 56.31 66.87 14.44
N MET A 321 57.33 66.81 15.30
CA MET A 321 58.37 67.83 15.39
C MET A 321 59.50 67.45 14.42
N ASP A 322 59.82 68.33 13.47
CA ASP A 322 60.97 68.12 12.59
C ASP A 322 62.25 68.18 13.44
N VAL A 323 62.86 67.02 13.62
CA VAL A 323 64.06 66.82 14.44
C VAL A 323 65.28 67.55 13.89
N ASN A 324 65.23 68.02 12.64
CA ASN A 324 66.28 68.82 12.02
C ASN A 324 66.01 70.34 12.10
N ALA A 325 64.87 70.77 12.64
CA ALA A 325 64.57 72.19 12.78
C ALA A 325 65.41 72.81 13.91
N ALA A 326 66.08 73.93 13.62
CA ALA A 326 66.85 74.67 14.62
C ALA A 326 65.92 75.33 15.65
N ILE A 327 66.19 75.13 16.94
CA ILE A 327 65.33 75.53 18.07
C ILE A 327 65.32 77.07 18.33
N GLY A 328 66.15 77.83 17.61
CA GLY A 328 66.26 79.30 17.58
C GLY A 328 65.59 80.11 18.72
N TYR A 329 66.39 80.80 19.54
CA TYR A 329 65.87 81.75 20.52
C TYR A 329 65.87 83.18 19.97
N ALA A 330 64.84 83.97 20.32
CA ALA A 330 64.78 85.38 19.97
C ALA A 330 65.62 86.19 20.97
N MET A 331 66.64 86.90 20.47
CA MET A 331 67.27 87.99 21.21
C MET A 331 66.54 89.29 20.83
N PHE A 332 65.94 89.94 21.82
CA PHE A 332 65.49 91.33 21.68
C PHE A 332 66.65 92.28 21.94
#